data_AF-A0A3D2J9N7-F1
#
_entry.id   AF-A0A3D2J9N7-F1
#
_cell.length_a   1.000
_cell.length_b   1.000
_cell.length_c   1.000
_cell.angle_alpha   90.00
_cell.angle_beta   90.00
_cell.angle_gamma   90.00
#
_symmetry.space_group_name_H-M   'P 1'
#
loop_
_entity.id
_entity.type
_entity.pdbx_description
1 polymer ?
#
loop_
_entity_poly.entity_id
_entity_poly.type
_entity_poly.pdbx_seq_one_letter_code
_entity_poly.pdbx_strand_id
1 'polypeptide(L)'
;MDKEWLISEMLLLSPTAIDYHLGQQLVKFFPKKALIEGETGSFNIEAYAEAGLCEITRKTFIFNQVSTYWREPEPEMMHPHQRMMLMRNGIDVSDPHSEQTDKVATTDRVRKAWLDVKWQEHTLEALIVAIEGGGMFKQHYWLLADEEAVARDFFAAVCQWNTEIRSEVLVFDEGYWHKDERLFQDIKNATFDNLILSGDLKQEIRDDLEQFFEARALYEEHDIPWKRGILFVGPPGNGKTHTVKALLNALDYPCLYVKSFRSSHAPGADDPNIRQVFERARRSTPCILVLEDLDSLVTSQNRSFFLNELDGFAANIGIVVLATTNHPERLDPAILERPSRFDRKYPFGLPQLAERRAYVALWNSALKPALQMTDEEMDTISEITDDFSFAYLKELFVSSKMRWIAHPQQGTMGQVMIEQVAKLREQMGSPIMPEAEEDEGMPEMPPMMGRMGYMRAYTRRIR
;
A
#
# COMPACT_ATOMS: atom_id res chain seq x y z
N MET A 1 18.82 8.48 42.14
CA MET A 1 17.50 8.19 41.55
C MET A 1 17.78 7.22 40.42
N ASP A 2 17.18 6.03 40.46
CA ASP A 2 17.54 4.93 39.55
C ASP A 2 17.01 5.21 38.14
N LYS A 3 17.76 4.83 37.10
CA LYS A 3 17.34 4.99 35.68
C LYS A 3 16.01 4.28 35.43
N GLU A 4 15.80 3.17 36.12
CA GLU A 4 14.56 2.38 36.08
C GLU A 4 13.35 3.13 36.64
N TRP A 5 13.57 3.99 37.65
CA TRP A 5 12.52 4.81 38.25
C TRP A 5 12.05 5.92 37.31
N LEU A 6 12.98 6.58 36.59
CA LEU A 6 12.64 7.58 35.59
C LEU A 6 11.77 6.99 34.47
N ILE A 7 12.12 5.81 33.96
CA ILE A 7 11.33 5.12 32.93
C ILE A 7 9.93 4.78 33.49
N SER A 8 9.84 4.29 34.73
CA SER A 8 8.56 3.95 35.36
C SER A 8 7.63 5.16 35.54
N GLU A 9 8.16 6.33 35.88
CA GLU A 9 7.39 7.55 36.08
C GLU A 9 6.94 8.14 34.74
N MET A 10 7.84 8.15 33.74
CA MET A 10 7.58 8.74 32.42
C MET A 10 6.57 7.91 31.61
N LEU A 11 6.56 6.58 31.75
CA LEU A 11 5.61 5.70 31.05
C LEU A 11 4.18 5.75 31.59
N LEU A 12 3.96 6.43 32.72
CA LEU A 12 2.65 6.70 33.33
C LEU A 12 2.06 8.07 32.94
N LEU A 13 2.85 8.93 32.30
CA LEU A 13 2.41 10.25 31.87
C LEU A 13 1.55 10.18 30.59
N SER A 14 0.67 11.16 30.40
CA SER A 14 -0.08 11.29 29.15
C SER A 14 0.87 11.56 27.98
N PRO A 15 0.54 11.12 26.75
CA PRO A 15 1.18 11.47 25.48
C PRO A 15 1.82 12.87 25.42
N THR A 16 1.03 13.90 25.72
CA THR A 16 1.41 15.31 25.68
C THR A 16 2.35 15.76 26.81
N ALA A 17 2.40 15.03 27.92
CA ALA A 17 3.29 15.32 29.04
C ALA A 17 4.66 14.65 28.86
N ILE A 18 4.73 13.54 28.12
CA ILE A 18 5.97 12.81 27.83
C ILE A 18 6.96 13.69 27.07
N ASP A 19 6.54 14.35 25.98
CA ASP A 19 7.45 15.15 25.15
C ASP A 19 8.17 16.26 25.92
N TYR A 20 7.47 17.00 26.78
CA TYR A 20 8.06 18.11 27.52
C TYR A 20 8.82 17.69 28.79
N HIS A 21 8.33 16.68 29.52
CA HIS A 21 8.99 16.24 30.76
C HIS A 21 10.18 15.32 30.51
N LEU A 22 10.12 14.44 29.51
CA LEU A 22 11.14 13.42 29.29
C LEU A 22 12.47 14.04 28.88
N GLY A 23 12.48 14.99 27.93
CA GLY A 23 13.68 15.70 27.52
C GLY A 23 14.38 16.42 28.68
N GLN A 24 13.61 17.17 29.48
CA GLN A 24 14.14 17.88 30.64
C GLN A 24 14.68 16.95 31.72
N GLN A 25 14.05 15.79 31.93
CA GLN A 25 14.54 14.81 32.89
C GLN A 25 15.79 14.10 32.37
N LEU A 26 15.83 13.71 31.09
CA LEU A 26 17.02 13.07 30.50
C LEU A 26 18.26 13.96 30.60
N VAL A 27 18.14 15.27 30.33
CA VAL A 27 19.25 16.22 30.52
C VAL A 27 19.70 16.31 31.98
N LYS A 28 18.78 16.27 32.95
CA LYS A 28 19.11 16.31 34.38
C LYS A 28 19.79 15.01 34.86
N PHE A 29 19.36 13.87 34.33
CA PHE A 29 19.88 12.56 34.71
C PHE A 29 21.20 12.21 34.01
N PHE A 30 21.42 12.73 32.80
CA PHE A 30 22.61 12.50 31.99
C PHE A 30 23.31 13.82 31.63
N PRO A 31 23.77 14.61 32.63
CA PRO A 31 24.30 15.96 32.38
C PRO A 31 25.62 15.98 31.59
N LYS A 32 26.24 14.82 31.37
CA LYS A 32 27.49 14.66 30.62
C LYS A 32 27.28 14.03 29.24
N LYS A 33 26.06 13.65 28.88
CA LYS A 33 25.72 13.10 27.56
C LYS A 33 25.06 14.17 26.72
N ALA A 34 25.35 14.13 25.43
CA ALA A 34 24.56 14.87 24.45
C ALA A 34 23.21 14.16 24.25
N LEU A 35 22.16 14.96 24.11
CA LEU A 35 20.80 14.50 23.87
C LEU A 35 20.31 15.07 22.53
N ILE A 36 19.90 14.19 21.62
CA ILE A 36 19.19 14.57 20.40
C ILE A 36 17.77 14.06 20.49
N GLU A 37 16.82 14.95 20.25
CA GLU A 37 15.40 14.67 20.22
C GLU A 37 14.91 14.72 18.77
N GLY A 38 14.16 13.72 18.35
CA GLY A 38 13.61 13.64 17.00
C GLY A 38 12.19 13.12 16.97
N GLU A 39 11.35 13.75 16.16
CA GLU A 39 10.00 13.31 15.81
C GLU A 39 9.95 13.07 14.31
N THR A 40 10.35 11.87 13.86
CA THR A 40 10.41 11.60 12.41
C THR A 40 10.15 10.14 12.07
N GLY A 41 9.20 9.89 11.16
CA GLY A 41 8.97 8.55 10.58
C GLY A 41 10.10 8.04 9.67
N SER A 42 11.13 8.85 9.40
CA SER A 42 12.33 8.46 8.63
C SER A 42 13.45 7.87 9.50
N PHE A 43 13.35 7.92 10.83
CA PHE A 43 14.37 7.36 11.72
C PHE A 43 13.93 5.97 12.20
N ASN A 44 14.24 4.92 11.43
CA ASN A 44 14.00 3.53 11.82
C ASN A 44 15.33 2.82 12.12
N ILE A 45 15.67 2.77 13.41
CA ILE A 45 16.90 2.13 13.89
C ILE A 45 16.86 0.60 13.82
N GLU A 46 15.67 -0.01 13.93
CA GLU A 46 15.51 -1.47 13.91
C GLU A 46 15.82 -2.01 12.53
N ALA A 47 15.27 -1.39 11.47
CA ALA A 47 15.57 -1.75 10.09
C ALA A 47 17.06 -1.51 9.74
N TYR A 48 17.65 -0.44 10.29
CA TYR A 48 19.08 -0.14 10.10
C TYR A 48 19.98 -1.21 10.75
N ALA A 49 19.57 -1.76 11.90
CA ALA A 49 20.26 -2.83 12.60
C ALA A 49 20.08 -4.19 11.91
N GLU A 50 18.87 -4.50 11.45
CA GLU A 50 18.58 -5.72 10.65
C GLU A 50 19.42 -5.79 9.37
N ALA A 51 19.72 -4.64 8.78
CA ALA A 51 20.64 -4.51 7.64
C ALA A 51 22.13 -4.67 8.01
N GLY A 52 22.45 -4.93 9.28
CA GLY A 52 23.82 -5.12 9.77
C GLY A 52 24.64 -3.84 9.88
N LEU A 53 24.02 -2.66 9.82
CA LEU A 53 24.72 -1.37 9.86
C LEU A 53 24.93 -0.84 11.29
N CYS A 54 24.23 -1.41 12.28
CA CYS A 54 24.51 -1.26 13.70
C CYS A 54 24.07 -2.50 14.47
N GLU A 55 24.57 -2.68 15.70
CA GLU A 55 24.05 -3.69 16.62
C GLU A 55 23.12 -3.02 17.63
N ILE A 56 21.92 -3.56 17.81
CA ILE A 56 21.00 -3.13 18.87
C ILE A 56 20.81 -4.23 19.90
N THR A 57 20.87 -3.86 21.17
CA THR A 57 20.53 -4.74 22.30
C THR A 57 19.40 -4.09 23.08
N ARG A 58 18.25 -4.74 23.12
CA ARG A 58 17.09 -4.27 23.90
C ARG A 58 17.38 -4.48 25.39
N LYS A 59 17.31 -3.43 26.21
CA LYS A 59 17.36 -3.61 27.67
C LYS A 59 16.03 -4.17 28.16
N THR A 60 16.04 -5.29 28.88
CA THR A 60 14.81 -5.92 29.38
C THR A 60 14.27 -5.16 30.58
N PHE A 61 13.14 -4.47 30.41
CA PHE A 61 12.38 -3.85 31.50
C PHE A 61 10.94 -4.36 31.50
N ILE A 62 10.26 -4.30 32.66
CA ILE A 62 8.86 -4.76 32.85
C ILE A 62 7.88 -4.08 31.87
N PHE A 63 8.23 -2.90 31.34
CA PHE A 63 7.37 -2.07 30.50
C PHE A 63 7.78 -2.00 29.03
N ASN A 64 8.70 -2.86 28.57
CA ASN A 64 8.94 -3.01 27.15
C ASN A 64 7.66 -3.59 26.51
N GLN A 65 6.93 -2.76 25.79
CA GLN A 65 5.71 -3.17 25.11
C GLN A 65 6.04 -3.54 23.67
N VAL A 66 5.98 -4.84 23.41
CA VAL A 66 5.89 -5.40 22.06
C VAL A 66 4.41 -5.66 21.80
N SER A 67 3.91 -5.25 20.63
CA SER A 67 2.54 -5.57 20.24
C SER A 67 2.51 -6.99 19.69
N THR A 68 2.35 -7.98 20.55
CA THR A 68 2.09 -9.36 20.14
C THR A 68 0.58 -9.53 19.93
N TYR A 69 0.15 -9.85 18.71
CA TYR A 69 -1.24 -10.24 18.43
C TYR A 69 -1.39 -11.76 18.62
N TRP A 70 -2.52 -12.18 19.17
CA TRP A 70 -2.86 -13.60 19.32
C TRP A 70 -3.46 -14.11 18.02
N ARG A 71 -2.97 -15.24 17.49
CA ARG A 71 -3.77 -16.07 16.57
C ARG A 71 -4.94 -16.63 17.36
N GLU A 72 -6.15 -16.45 16.84
CA GLU A 72 -7.37 -16.96 17.46
C GLU A 72 -7.28 -18.47 17.75
N PRO A 73 -7.90 -18.95 18.84
CA PRO A 73 -7.97 -20.38 19.10
C PRO A 73 -8.87 -21.06 18.04
N GLU A 74 -8.50 -22.27 17.64
CA GLU A 74 -9.27 -23.06 16.67
C GLU A 74 -10.77 -23.11 17.05
N PRO A 75 -11.69 -23.02 16.07
CA PRO A 75 -13.11 -22.79 16.29
C PRO A 75 -13.83 -23.88 17.11
N GLU A 76 -13.17 -25.02 17.36
CA GLU A 76 -13.68 -26.12 18.18
C GLU A 76 -13.65 -25.83 19.69
N MET A 77 -12.87 -24.84 20.15
CA MET A 77 -12.74 -24.49 21.58
C MET A 77 -13.66 -23.34 22.03
N MET A 78 -14.48 -22.77 21.15
CA MET A 78 -15.32 -21.61 21.47
C MET A 78 -16.68 -21.98 22.08
N HIS A 79 -17.06 -21.30 23.16
CA HIS A 79 -18.38 -21.48 23.78
C HIS A 79 -19.49 -20.92 22.87
N PRO A 80 -20.71 -21.53 22.80
CA PRO A 80 -21.78 -21.12 21.87
C PRO A 80 -22.16 -19.63 21.91
N HIS A 81 -22.07 -19.01 23.09
CA HIS A 81 -22.33 -17.58 23.28
C HIS A 81 -21.26 -16.67 22.64
N GLN A 82 -20.01 -17.13 22.54
CA GLN A 82 -18.92 -16.39 21.89
C GLN A 82 -19.04 -16.45 20.36
N ARG A 83 -19.41 -17.61 19.81
CA ARG A 83 -19.75 -17.75 18.38
C ARG A 83 -20.88 -16.82 17.96
N MET A 84 -21.92 -16.70 18.79
CA MET A 84 -23.05 -15.80 18.52
C MET A 84 -22.66 -14.31 18.52
N MET A 85 -21.72 -13.90 19.38
CA MET A 85 -21.20 -12.53 19.41
C MET A 85 -20.34 -12.21 18.18
N LEU A 86 -19.54 -13.17 17.71
CA LEU A 86 -18.65 -13.01 16.54
C LEU A 86 -19.44 -12.95 15.22
N MET A 87 -20.45 -13.81 15.07
CA MET A 87 -21.39 -13.78 13.94
C MET A 87 -22.11 -12.43 13.83
N ARG A 88 -22.47 -11.83 14.97
CA ARG A 88 -23.17 -10.53 15.03
C ARG A 88 -22.29 -9.34 14.61
N ASN A 89 -20.97 -9.53 14.57
CA ASN A 89 -19.98 -8.57 14.10
C ASN A 89 -19.46 -8.90 12.69
N GLY A 90 -20.12 -9.80 11.96
CA GLY A 90 -19.80 -10.09 10.55
C GLY A 90 -18.59 -11.01 10.35
N ILE A 91 -18.19 -11.78 11.37
CA ILE A 91 -17.11 -12.77 11.26
C ILE A 91 -17.75 -14.15 11.06
N ASP A 92 -17.52 -14.75 9.88
CA ASP A 92 -17.95 -16.12 9.60
C ASP A 92 -17.06 -17.13 10.34
N VAL A 93 -17.66 -17.83 11.30
CA VAL A 93 -17.00 -18.81 12.17
C VAL A 93 -16.99 -20.23 11.59
N SER A 94 -17.53 -20.42 10.38
CA SER A 94 -17.70 -21.73 9.75
C SER A 94 -16.55 -22.15 8.83
N ASP A 95 -15.72 -21.21 8.37
CA ASP A 95 -14.53 -21.50 7.57
C ASP A 95 -13.27 -20.76 8.13
N PRO A 96 -12.53 -21.39 9.05
CA PRO A 96 -11.29 -20.84 9.60
C PRO A 96 -10.12 -20.80 8.59
N HIS A 97 -10.34 -21.23 7.34
CA HIS A 97 -9.32 -21.37 6.30
C HIS A 97 -9.69 -20.74 4.95
N SER A 98 -10.74 -19.92 4.87
CA SER A 98 -10.96 -19.10 3.69
C SER A 98 -9.71 -18.26 3.44
N GLU A 99 -9.17 -18.37 2.22
CA GLU A 99 -7.79 -18.04 1.86
C GLU A 99 -7.46 -16.54 2.01
N GLN A 100 -7.21 -16.09 3.24
CA GLN A 100 -6.29 -14.99 3.54
C GLN A 100 -4.96 -15.59 3.96
N THR A 101 -4.34 -16.34 3.05
CA THR A 101 -2.96 -16.80 3.22
C THR A 101 -2.10 -16.25 2.11
N ASP A 102 -1.73 -14.97 2.24
CA ASP A 102 -0.36 -14.59 1.90
C ASP A 102 0.30 -14.05 3.17
N LYS A 103 1.46 -14.64 3.45
CA LYS A 103 2.20 -14.54 4.70
C LYS A 103 2.50 -13.07 5.04
N VAL A 104 1.71 -12.50 5.95
CA VAL A 104 2.13 -11.32 6.71
C VAL A 104 3.35 -11.76 7.51
N ALA A 105 4.55 -11.42 7.02
CA ALA A 105 5.73 -11.38 7.86
C ALA A 105 5.46 -10.29 8.89
N THR A 106 5.06 -10.73 10.07
CA THR A 106 4.57 -9.86 11.12
C THR A 106 5.74 -9.13 11.76
N THR A 107 5.89 -7.85 11.45
CA THR A 107 6.86 -7.00 12.13
C THR A 107 6.34 -6.64 13.52
N ASP A 108 6.91 -7.29 14.55
CA ASP A 108 6.87 -6.85 15.94
C ASP A 108 7.41 -5.41 16.03
N ARG A 109 6.54 -4.39 16.03
CA ARG A 109 7.00 -3.00 16.25
C ARG A 109 6.99 -2.67 17.73
N VAL A 110 8.15 -2.22 18.22
CA VAL A 110 8.28 -1.82 19.61
C VAL A 110 7.60 -0.47 19.84
N ARG A 111 6.63 -0.45 20.75
CA ARG A 111 5.96 0.80 21.14
C ARG A 111 6.81 1.61 22.11
N LYS A 112 7.51 0.95 23.02
CA LYS A 112 8.33 1.57 24.07
C LYS A 112 9.58 0.71 24.28
N ALA A 113 10.76 1.25 23.97
CA ALA A 113 12.02 0.53 24.17
C ALA A 113 13.16 1.46 24.56
N TRP A 114 14.05 0.91 25.39
CA TRP A 114 15.40 1.43 25.57
C TRP A 114 16.39 0.46 24.91
N LEU A 115 17.18 0.97 23.98
CA LEU A 115 18.15 0.21 23.21
C LEU A 115 19.56 0.67 23.59
N ASP A 116 20.45 -0.28 23.85
CA ASP A 116 21.88 -0.04 23.69
C ASP A 116 22.21 -0.25 22.21
N VAL A 117 22.92 0.70 21.63
CA VAL A 117 23.23 0.73 20.21
C VAL A 117 24.74 0.79 20.07
N LYS A 118 25.32 -0.13 19.30
CA LYS A 118 26.71 -0.03 18.85
C LYS A 118 26.72 0.33 17.39
N TRP A 119 27.38 1.43 17.07
CA TRP A 119 27.49 1.92 15.71
C TRP A 119 28.92 2.39 15.47
N GLN A 120 29.59 1.76 14.49
CA GLN A 120 31.04 1.92 14.29
C GLN A 120 31.79 1.60 15.60
N GLU A 121 32.72 2.47 16.03
CA GLU A 121 33.47 2.35 17.28
C GLU A 121 32.76 3.00 18.49
N HIS A 122 31.53 3.48 18.31
CA HIS A 122 30.79 4.22 19.33
C HIS A 122 29.63 3.42 19.92
N THR A 123 29.34 3.70 21.20
CA THR A 123 28.16 3.19 21.90
C THR A 123 27.21 4.33 22.22
N LEU A 124 25.94 4.18 21.88
CA LEU A 124 24.88 5.14 22.18
C LEU A 124 23.67 4.44 22.82
N GLU A 125 22.84 5.20 23.51
CA GLU A 125 21.57 4.73 24.05
C GLU A 125 20.43 5.40 23.28
N ALA A 126 19.44 4.62 22.84
CA ALA A 126 18.26 5.12 22.13
C ALA A 126 16.98 4.78 22.89
N LEU A 127 16.18 5.78 23.21
CA LEU A 127 14.84 5.61 23.78
C LEU A 127 13.80 5.87 22.70
N ILE A 128 12.93 4.89 22.47
CA ILE A 128 11.83 4.94 21.50
C ILE A 128 10.51 4.95 22.27
N VAL A 129 9.66 5.94 22.00
CA VAL A 129 8.30 6.01 22.54
C VAL A 129 7.30 6.30 21.42
N ALA A 130 6.38 5.38 21.20
CA ALA A 130 5.21 5.57 20.35
C ALA A 130 4.12 6.23 21.18
N ILE A 131 3.77 7.45 20.81
CA ILE A 131 2.79 8.31 21.44
C ILE A 131 1.52 8.30 20.58
N GLU A 132 0.38 7.97 21.18
CA GLU A 132 -0.92 8.01 20.52
C GLU A 132 -1.49 9.43 20.53
N GLY A 133 -1.81 9.97 19.35
CA GLY A 133 -2.41 11.28 19.18
C GLY A 133 -3.35 11.31 17.98
N GLY A 134 -4.63 11.61 18.21
CA GLY A 134 -5.62 11.79 17.14
C GLY A 134 -5.90 10.55 16.30
N GLY A 135 -5.80 9.34 16.88
CA GLY A 135 -5.99 8.07 16.17
C GLY A 135 -4.73 7.57 15.44
N MET A 136 -3.58 8.24 15.57
CA MET A 136 -2.29 7.83 15.00
C MET A 136 -1.24 7.60 16.10
N PHE A 137 -0.27 6.73 15.81
CA PHE A 137 0.94 6.59 16.62
C PHE A 137 2.09 7.39 16.01
N LYS A 138 2.63 8.36 16.76
CA LYS A 138 3.88 9.06 16.42
C LYS A 138 5.03 8.46 17.22
N GLN A 139 6.12 8.08 16.56
CA GLN A 139 7.32 7.63 17.26
C GLN A 139 8.24 8.81 17.55
N HIS A 140 8.57 8.95 18.82
CA HIS A 140 9.54 9.91 19.35
C HIS A 140 10.80 9.16 19.75
N TYR A 141 11.94 9.78 19.47
CA TYR A 141 13.25 9.20 19.72
C TYR A 141 14.10 10.17 20.52
N TRP A 142 14.79 9.63 21.51
CA TRP A 142 15.84 10.33 22.26
C TRP A 142 17.14 9.54 22.12
N LEU A 143 18.15 10.17 21.53
CA LEU A 143 19.49 9.60 21.38
C LEU A 143 20.43 10.23 22.41
N LEU A 144 21.07 9.36 23.19
CA LEU A 144 22.03 9.71 24.23
C LEU A 144 23.41 9.19 23.82
N ALA A 145 24.34 10.11 23.57
CA ALA A 145 25.74 9.77 23.26
C ALA A 145 26.70 10.58 24.15
N ASP A 146 27.94 10.11 24.29
CA ASP A 146 28.96 10.85 25.04
C ASP A 146 29.38 12.14 24.30
N GLU A 147 29.27 12.16 22.98
CA GLU A 147 29.53 13.32 22.12
C GLU A 147 28.32 13.65 21.23
N GLU A 148 28.00 14.93 21.11
CA GLU A 148 26.86 15.40 20.29
C GLU A 148 27.03 15.08 18.81
N ALA A 149 28.27 15.19 18.31
CA ALA A 149 28.58 14.85 16.92
C ALA A 149 28.21 13.40 16.59
N VAL A 150 28.53 12.47 17.49
CA VAL A 150 28.23 11.04 17.30
C VAL A 150 26.72 10.78 17.26
N ALA A 151 25.95 11.38 18.17
CA ALA A 151 24.47 11.25 18.13
C ALA A 151 23.89 11.82 16.83
N ARG A 152 24.41 12.96 16.37
CA ARG A 152 23.91 13.65 15.17
C ARG A 152 24.25 12.88 13.91
N ASP A 153 25.48 12.40 13.80
CA ASP A 153 25.95 11.66 12.64
C ASP A 153 25.27 10.29 12.55
N PHE A 154 25.03 9.64 13.70
CA PHE A 154 24.22 8.43 13.75
C PHE A 154 22.77 8.69 13.31
N PHE A 155 22.15 9.74 13.85
CA PHE A 155 20.79 10.13 13.47
C PHE A 155 20.68 10.38 11.96
N ALA A 156 21.62 11.16 11.41
CA ALA A 156 21.70 11.46 9.99
C ALA A 156 21.92 10.21 9.15
N ALA A 157 22.83 9.31 9.54
CA ALA A 157 23.12 8.08 8.81
C ALA A 157 21.89 7.14 8.75
N VAL A 158 21.20 6.95 9.87
CA VAL A 158 19.98 6.14 9.93
C VAL A 158 18.87 6.77 9.09
N CYS A 159 18.68 8.09 9.17
CA CYS A 159 17.68 8.79 8.37
C CYS A 159 18.00 8.72 6.87
N GLN A 160 19.26 8.90 6.50
CA GLN A 160 19.73 8.83 5.13
C GLN A 160 19.50 7.43 4.56
N TRP A 161 19.87 6.38 5.29
CA TRP A 161 19.65 5.00 4.87
C TRP A 161 18.17 4.64 4.74
N ASN A 162 17.34 5.05 5.70
CA ASN A 162 15.89 4.81 5.63
C ASN A 162 15.18 5.62 4.53
N THR A 163 15.84 6.67 4.03
CA THR A 163 15.36 7.48 2.92
C THR A 163 15.96 7.02 1.58
N GLU A 164 17.08 6.29 1.61
CA GLU A 164 17.70 5.69 0.44
C GLU A 164 16.91 4.46 -0.01
N ILE A 165 16.29 4.58 -1.19
CA ILE A 165 15.49 3.52 -1.81
C ILE A 165 16.48 2.49 -2.39
N ARG A 166 16.70 1.37 -1.70
CA ARG A 166 17.61 0.31 -2.12
C ARG A 166 16.83 -0.93 -2.51
N SER A 167 16.74 -1.22 -3.80
CA SER A 167 16.11 -2.45 -4.34
C SER A 167 14.69 -2.75 -3.81
N GLU A 168 13.99 -1.73 -3.35
CA GLU A 168 12.70 -1.84 -2.65
C GLU A 168 11.85 -0.63 -3.04
N VAL A 169 10.53 -0.77 -2.99
CA VAL A 169 9.61 0.37 -3.13
C VAL A 169 8.87 0.58 -1.81
N LEU A 170 8.68 1.85 -1.41
CA LEU A 170 7.87 2.17 -0.25
C LEU A 170 6.40 2.04 -0.60
N VAL A 171 5.73 1.10 0.07
CA VAL A 171 4.32 0.81 -0.08
C VAL A 171 3.56 1.23 1.18
N PHE A 172 2.45 1.91 0.98
CA PHE A 172 1.47 2.21 2.02
C PHE A 172 0.31 1.23 1.91
N ASP A 173 0.11 0.47 2.97
CA ASP A 173 -0.99 -0.48 3.14
C ASP A 173 -1.25 -0.69 4.63
N GLU A 174 -2.45 -1.10 5.00
CA GLU A 174 -2.83 -1.41 6.39
C GLU A 174 -2.58 -0.28 7.41
N GLY A 175 -2.48 0.97 6.94
CA GLY A 175 -2.22 2.16 7.76
C GLY A 175 -0.75 2.44 8.07
N TYR A 176 0.22 1.83 7.37
CA TYR A 176 1.63 2.13 7.56
C TYR A 176 2.49 1.95 6.31
N TRP A 177 3.65 2.59 6.31
CA TRP A 177 4.68 2.41 5.29
C TRP A 177 5.56 1.19 5.57
N HIS A 178 5.77 0.37 4.54
CA HIS A 178 6.71 -0.75 4.54
C HIS A 178 7.45 -0.82 3.19
N LYS A 179 8.50 -1.63 3.14
CA LYS A 179 9.30 -1.88 1.94
C LYS A 179 8.78 -3.14 1.24
N ASP A 180 8.59 -3.08 -0.07
CA ASP A 180 8.11 -4.20 -0.89
C ASP A 180 9.16 -4.53 -1.97
N GLU A 181 9.94 -5.58 -1.74
CA GLU A 181 10.94 -6.09 -2.68
C GLU A 181 10.28 -6.74 -3.91
N ARG A 182 9.14 -7.42 -3.72
CA ARG A 182 8.43 -8.09 -4.82
C ARG A 182 7.92 -7.07 -5.82
N LEU A 183 7.31 -6.00 -5.34
CA LEU A 183 6.87 -4.89 -6.19
C LEU A 183 8.05 -4.22 -6.89
N PHE A 184 9.19 -4.07 -6.21
CA PHE A 184 10.40 -3.56 -6.85
C PHE A 184 10.85 -4.45 -8.02
N GLN A 185 10.90 -5.77 -7.84
CA GLN A 185 11.25 -6.70 -8.92
C GLN A 185 10.23 -6.65 -10.06
N ASP A 186 8.93 -6.56 -9.76
CA ASP A 186 7.89 -6.37 -10.76
C ASP A 186 8.10 -5.09 -11.57
N ILE A 187 8.49 -3.99 -10.91
CA ILE A 187 8.84 -2.72 -11.57
C ILE A 187 10.05 -2.90 -12.48
N LYS A 188 11.12 -3.54 -11.99
CA LYS A 188 12.33 -3.79 -12.81
C LYS A 188 12.06 -4.67 -14.03
N ASN A 189 11.13 -5.61 -13.92
CA ASN A 189 10.73 -6.47 -15.03
C ASN A 189 9.76 -5.80 -16.02
N ALA A 190 9.02 -4.78 -15.58
CA ALA A 190 8.16 -4.00 -16.46
C ALA A 190 9.01 -3.00 -17.25
N THR A 191 9.12 -3.19 -18.56
CA THR A 191 9.85 -2.29 -19.44
C THR A 191 8.93 -1.79 -20.54
N PHE A 192 9.29 -0.66 -21.12
CA PHE A 192 8.58 -0.17 -22.29
C PHE A 192 8.65 -1.13 -23.49
N ASP A 193 9.66 -2.00 -23.56
CA ASP A 193 9.85 -2.94 -24.67
C ASP A 193 8.91 -4.16 -24.58
N ASN A 194 8.52 -4.54 -23.37
CA ASN A 194 7.55 -5.62 -23.14
C ASN A 194 6.10 -5.12 -22.91
N LEU A 195 5.87 -3.84 -23.15
CA LEU A 195 4.57 -3.19 -23.02
C LEU A 195 4.01 -2.85 -24.40
N ILE A 196 2.83 -3.38 -24.70
CA ILE A 196 2.09 -3.11 -25.93
C ILE A 196 0.91 -2.20 -25.58
N LEU A 197 0.85 -1.03 -26.21
CA LEU A 197 -0.23 -0.05 -26.07
C LEU A 197 -0.67 0.43 -27.45
N SER A 198 -1.82 1.08 -27.50
CA SER A 198 -2.39 1.60 -28.74
C SER A 198 -1.64 2.82 -29.26
N GLY A 199 -1.26 2.79 -30.54
CA GLY A 199 -0.62 3.92 -31.23
C GLY A 199 0.57 4.50 -30.46
N ASP A 200 0.62 5.83 -30.34
CA ASP A 200 1.71 6.57 -29.72
C ASP A 200 1.54 6.77 -28.21
N LEU A 201 0.49 6.20 -27.60
CA LEU A 201 0.15 6.40 -26.18
C LEU A 201 1.34 6.13 -25.24
N LYS A 202 2.13 5.11 -25.57
CA LYS A 202 3.36 4.76 -24.86
C LYS A 202 4.36 5.92 -24.80
N GLN A 203 4.59 6.56 -25.95
CA GLN A 203 5.56 7.64 -26.10
C GLN A 203 4.99 8.94 -25.51
N GLU A 204 3.71 9.22 -25.73
CA GLU A 204 3.03 10.40 -25.18
C GLU A 204 3.12 10.45 -23.65
N ILE A 205 2.82 9.35 -22.97
CA ILE A 205 2.87 9.30 -21.49
C ILE A 205 4.32 9.50 -21.02
N ARG A 206 5.28 8.81 -21.64
CA ARG A 206 6.69 8.91 -21.28
C ARG A 206 7.20 10.35 -21.41
N ASP A 207 6.98 10.95 -22.57
CA ASP A 207 7.43 12.30 -22.90
C ASP A 207 6.80 13.33 -21.97
N ASP A 208 5.51 13.19 -21.63
CA ASP A 208 4.81 14.12 -20.74
C ASP A 208 5.41 14.14 -19.32
N LEU A 209 5.82 12.98 -18.78
CA LEU A 209 6.48 12.92 -17.46
C LEU A 209 7.94 13.41 -17.54
N GLU A 210 8.72 12.97 -18.53
CA GLU A 210 10.11 13.41 -18.71
C GLU A 210 10.18 14.94 -18.84
N GLN A 211 9.37 15.52 -19.73
CA GLN A 211 9.30 16.97 -19.93
C GLN A 211 8.83 17.70 -18.68
N PHE A 212 7.85 17.16 -17.95
CA PHE A 212 7.36 17.79 -16.72
C PHE A 212 8.47 17.93 -15.68
N PHE A 213 9.27 16.88 -15.48
CA PHE A 213 10.35 16.93 -14.50
C PHE A 213 11.49 17.85 -14.93
N GLU A 214 11.84 17.85 -16.22
CA GLU A 214 12.86 18.76 -16.79
C GLU A 214 12.44 20.24 -16.74
N ALA A 215 11.13 20.51 -16.84
CA ALA A 215 10.59 21.86 -16.91
C ALA A 215 10.52 22.60 -15.56
N ARG A 216 11.09 22.08 -14.46
CA ARG A 216 10.99 22.70 -13.12
C ARG A 216 11.28 24.20 -13.11
N ALA A 217 12.38 24.63 -13.72
CA ALA A 217 12.79 26.05 -13.74
C ALA A 217 11.76 26.94 -14.46
N LEU A 218 11.13 26.43 -15.52
CA LEU A 218 10.09 27.13 -16.28
C LEU A 218 8.83 27.35 -15.43
N TYR A 219 8.43 26.33 -14.65
CA TYR A 219 7.30 26.46 -13.73
C TYR A 219 7.57 27.50 -12.65
N GLU A 220 8.77 27.47 -12.06
CA GLU A 220 9.21 28.43 -11.03
C GLU A 220 9.30 29.87 -11.58
N GLU A 221 9.82 30.07 -12.80
CA GLU A 221 9.93 31.40 -13.45
C GLU A 221 8.56 32.06 -13.70
N HIS A 222 7.53 31.25 -13.95
CA HIS A 222 6.18 31.73 -14.28
C HIS A 222 5.18 31.68 -13.13
N ASP A 223 5.63 31.44 -11.88
CA ASP A 223 4.78 31.30 -10.69
C ASP A 223 3.68 30.23 -10.86
N ILE A 224 3.96 29.18 -11.64
CA ILE A 224 3.04 28.06 -11.88
C ILE A 224 3.37 26.94 -10.88
N PRO A 225 2.38 26.37 -10.16
CA PRO A 225 2.63 25.22 -9.30
C PRO A 225 3.23 24.05 -10.09
N TRP A 226 4.47 23.67 -9.78
CA TRP A 226 5.15 22.52 -10.36
C TRP A 226 4.61 21.21 -9.76
N LYS A 227 3.35 20.88 -10.08
CA LYS A 227 2.69 19.62 -9.69
C LYS A 227 1.95 19.06 -10.89
N ARG A 228 1.72 17.74 -10.91
CA ARG A 228 0.98 17.10 -12.01
C ARG A 228 0.13 15.95 -11.52
N GLY A 229 -1.11 15.88 -11.99
CA GLY A 229 -1.97 14.71 -11.82
C GLY A 229 -2.20 13.99 -13.14
N ILE A 230 -1.95 12.68 -13.14
CA ILE A 230 -2.13 11.79 -14.28
C ILE A 230 -3.07 10.66 -13.88
N LEU A 231 -4.11 10.42 -14.69
CA LEU A 231 -5.07 9.34 -14.46
C LEU A 231 -5.15 8.41 -15.67
N PHE A 232 -4.92 7.12 -15.45
CA PHE A 232 -5.14 6.07 -16.43
C PHE A 232 -6.55 5.50 -16.27
N VAL A 233 -7.35 5.59 -17.32
CA VAL A 233 -8.79 5.29 -17.27
C VAL A 233 -9.13 4.19 -18.26
N GLY A 234 -9.80 3.13 -17.82
CA GLY A 234 -10.39 2.16 -18.73
C GLY A 234 -10.59 0.79 -18.11
N PRO A 235 -11.17 -0.19 -18.82
CA PRO A 235 -11.48 -1.51 -18.28
C PRO A 235 -10.26 -2.26 -17.73
N PRO A 236 -10.47 -3.21 -16.78
CA PRO A 236 -9.41 -4.02 -16.21
C PRO A 236 -8.69 -4.87 -17.26
N GLY A 237 -7.41 -5.18 -17.01
CA GLY A 237 -6.64 -6.08 -17.87
C GLY A 237 -6.08 -5.49 -19.16
N ASN A 238 -6.11 -4.15 -19.33
CA ASN A 238 -5.60 -3.46 -20.52
C ASN A 238 -4.27 -2.71 -20.29
N GLY A 239 -3.47 -3.13 -19.31
CA GLY A 239 -2.09 -2.67 -19.17
C GLY A 239 -1.84 -1.44 -18.30
N LYS A 240 -2.85 -0.83 -17.66
CA LYS A 240 -2.68 0.36 -16.78
C LYS A 240 -1.56 0.18 -15.74
N THR A 241 -1.65 -0.86 -14.90
CA THR A 241 -0.64 -1.19 -13.87
C THR A 241 0.71 -1.53 -14.47
N HIS A 242 0.75 -2.23 -15.61
CA HIS A 242 2.01 -2.53 -16.30
C HIS A 242 2.68 -1.24 -16.79
N THR A 243 1.91 -0.30 -17.34
CA THR A 243 2.39 1.02 -17.76
C THR A 243 2.93 1.82 -16.58
N VAL A 244 2.23 1.83 -15.42
CA VAL A 244 2.73 2.46 -14.19
C VAL A 244 4.11 1.90 -13.84
N LYS A 245 4.24 0.57 -13.75
CA LYS A 245 5.51 -0.10 -13.42
C LYS A 245 6.61 0.21 -14.43
N ALA A 246 6.30 0.19 -15.73
CA ALA A 246 7.26 0.53 -16.79
C ALA A 246 7.72 1.98 -16.73
N LEU A 247 6.83 2.92 -16.38
CA LEU A 247 7.17 4.32 -16.16
C LEU A 247 8.11 4.48 -14.97
N LEU A 248 7.78 3.87 -13.83
CA LEU A 248 8.63 3.92 -12.63
C LEU A 248 10.02 3.32 -12.87
N ASN A 249 10.12 2.31 -13.75
CA ASN A 249 11.40 1.72 -14.10
C ASN A 249 12.25 2.65 -14.99
N ALA A 250 11.60 3.43 -15.86
CA ALA A 250 12.28 4.33 -16.79
C ALA A 250 12.64 5.69 -16.15
N LEU A 251 11.76 6.21 -15.29
CA LEU A 251 11.89 7.49 -14.62
C LEU A 251 12.54 7.24 -13.26
N ASP A 252 13.85 7.46 -13.16
CA ASP A 252 14.68 7.23 -11.96
C ASP A 252 14.38 8.24 -10.82
N TYR A 253 13.10 8.38 -10.46
CA TYR A 253 12.59 9.25 -9.40
C TYR A 253 12.07 8.41 -8.23
N PRO A 254 12.19 8.91 -6.98
CA PRO A 254 11.56 8.29 -5.82
C PRO A 254 10.07 8.01 -6.08
N CYS A 255 9.65 6.77 -5.82
CA CYS A 255 8.25 6.38 -5.94
C CYS A 255 7.68 5.95 -4.58
N LEU A 256 6.47 6.41 -4.33
CA LEU A 256 5.65 6.03 -3.18
C LEU A 256 4.40 5.35 -3.73
N TYR A 257 4.15 4.13 -3.30
CA TYR A 257 3.04 3.32 -3.81
C TYR A 257 1.96 3.16 -2.76
N VAL A 258 0.70 3.39 -3.12
CA VAL A 258 -0.42 3.22 -2.19
C VAL A 258 -1.32 2.09 -2.68
N LYS A 259 -1.47 1.05 -1.87
CA LYS A 259 -2.39 -0.06 -2.12
C LYS A 259 -3.72 0.10 -1.40
N SER A 260 -3.72 0.71 -0.20
CA SER A 260 -4.92 0.94 0.60
C SER A 260 -4.73 2.10 1.57
N PHE A 261 -5.78 2.89 1.81
CA PHE A 261 -5.83 3.83 2.93
C PHE A 261 -6.42 3.22 4.21
N ARG A 262 -7.01 2.04 4.12
CA ARG A 262 -7.66 1.39 5.25
C ARG A 262 -6.62 0.74 6.17
N SER A 263 -6.98 0.63 7.45
CA SER A 263 -6.21 -0.15 8.42
C SER A 263 -7.14 -1.14 9.10
N SER A 264 -6.77 -2.43 9.07
CA SER A 264 -7.41 -3.48 9.86
C SER A 264 -7.36 -3.21 11.37
N HIS A 265 -6.33 -2.50 11.82
CA HIS A 265 -6.10 -2.23 13.24
C HIS A 265 -6.80 -0.95 13.74
N ALA A 266 -7.18 -0.06 12.82
CA ALA A 266 -7.84 1.21 13.13
C ALA A 266 -8.94 1.51 12.09
N PRO A 267 -10.12 0.87 12.22
CA PRO A 267 -11.25 1.15 11.34
C PRO A 267 -11.62 2.64 11.36
N GLY A 268 -11.77 3.26 10.18
CA GLY A 268 -12.09 4.69 10.04
C GLY A 268 -10.89 5.63 10.10
N ALA A 269 -9.65 5.10 10.11
CA ALA A 269 -8.42 5.90 10.07
C ALA A 269 -8.00 6.36 8.66
N ASP A 270 -8.89 6.30 7.66
CA ASP A 270 -8.57 6.67 6.27
C ASP A 270 -8.08 8.13 6.16
N ASP A 271 -8.76 9.08 6.80
CA ASP A 271 -8.37 10.50 6.78
C ASP A 271 -6.93 10.73 7.30
N PRO A 272 -6.55 10.29 8.51
CA PRO A 272 -5.17 10.42 8.97
C PRO A 272 -4.16 9.68 8.08
N ASN A 273 -4.52 8.53 7.52
CA ASN A 273 -3.67 7.77 6.60
C ASN A 273 -3.43 8.53 5.29
N ILE A 274 -4.47 9.11 4.68
CA ILE A 274 -4.35 9.95 3.48
C ILE A 274 -3.41 11.12 3.78
N ARG A 275 -3.57 11.81 4.93
CA ARG A 275 -2.68 12.91 5.31
C ARG A 275 -1.23 12.44 5.42
N GLN A 276 -0.99 11.33 6.10
CA GLN A 276 0.35 10.76 6.27
C GLN A 276 0.98 10.44 4.91
N VAL A 277 0.19 9.93 3.96
CA VAL A 277 0.67 9.62 2.61
C VAL A 277 1.14 10.88 1.89
N PHE A 278 0.32 11.93 1.87
CA PHE A 278 0.67 13.18 1.21
C PHE A 278 1.81 13.93 1.93
N GLU A 279 1.86 13.89 3.26
CA GLU A 279 3.00 14.44 4.02
C GLU A 279 4.32 13.72 3.68
N ARG A 280 4.29 12.40 3.54
CA ARG A 280 5.46 11.63 3.10
C ARG A 280 5.86 12.01 1.67
N ALA A 281 4.90 12.13 0.75
CA ALA A 281 5.16 12.57 -0.62
C ALA A 281 5.81 13.95 -0.67
N ARG A 282 5.31 14.93 0.08
CA ARG A 282 5.90 16.29 0.17
C ARG A 282 7.36 16.25 0.64
N ARG A 283 7.69 15.37 1.59
CA ARG A 283 9.06 15.18 2.10
C ARG A 283 9.98 14.44 1.12
N SER A 284 9.43 13.70 0.16
CA SER A 284 10.17 12.92 -0.84
C SER A 284 10.32 13.65 -2.18
N THR A 285 9.92 14.93 -2.27
CA THR A 285 9.94 15.68 -3.52
C THR A 285 11.38 15.87 -4.07
N PRO A 286 11.60 15.76 -5.39
CA PRO A 286 10.62 15.37 -6.41
C PRO A 286 10.30 13.87 -6.40
N CYS A 287 9.03 13.51 -6.52
CA CYS A 287 8.60 12.10 -6.47
C CYS A 287 7.36 11.79 -7.29
N ILE A 288 7.15 10.49 -7.53
CA ILE A 288 5.92 9.93 -8.10
C ILE A 288 5.11 9.26 -6.97
N LEU A 289 3.89 9.73 -6.73
CA LEU A 289 2.92 9.11 -5.84
C LEU A 289 1.95 8.27 -6.66
N VAL A 290 2.02 6.95 -6.53
CA VAL A 290 1.17 6.00 -7.25
C VAL A 290 -0.05 5.63 -6.42
N LEU A 291 -1.23 5.79 -7.02
CA LEU A 291 -2.53 5.43 -6.45
C LEU A 291 -3.24 4.44 -7.39
N GLU A 292 -3.08 3.14 -7.16
CA GLU A 292 -3.76 2.15 -8.00
C GLU A 292 -5.21 1.92 -7.59
N ASP A 293 -6.06 1.64 -8.58
CA ASP A 293 -7.48 1.36 -8.40
C ASP A 293 -8.13 2.44 -7.53
N LEU A 294 -8.05 3.69 -7.99
CA LEU A 294 -8.53 4.88 -7.30
C LEU A 294 -10.01 4.76 -6.91
N ASP A 295 -10.80 4.01 -7.70
CA ASP A 295 -12.20 3.68 -7.42
C ASP A 295 -12.40 2.78 -6.20
N SER A 296 -11.37 2.04 -5.80
CA SER A 296 -11.33 1.27 -4.54
C SER A 296 -10.73 2.08 -3.39
N LEU A 297 -9.73 2.92 -3.67
CA LEU A 297 -9.06 3.75 -2.65
C LEU A 297 -9.96 4.88 -2.14
N VAL A 298 -10.69 5.54 -3.04
CA VAL A 298 -11.48 6.74 -2.74
C VAL A 298 -12.94 6.35 -2.61
N THR A 299 -13.43 6.36 -1.37
CA THR A 299 -14.81 6.02 -1.02
C THR A 299 -15.61 7.26 -0.68
N SER A 300 -16.94 7.13 -0.58
CA SER A 300 -17.80 8.24 -0.15
C SER A 300 -17.42 8.84 1.21
N GLN A 301 -16.79 8.04 2.09
CA GLN A 301 -16.40 8.45 3.44
C GLN A 301 -15.13 9.30 3.45
N ASN A 302 -14.11 8.91 2.68
CA ASN A 302 -12.79 9.56 2.69
C ASN A 302 -12.58 10.55 1.52
N ARG A 303 -13.51 10.60 0.55
CA ARG A 303 -13.40 11.40 -0.68
C ARG A 303 -13.11 12.87 -0.43
N SER A 304 -13.88 13.52 0.44
CA SER A 304 -13.71 14.96 0.68
C SER A 304 -12.31 15.27 1.22
N PHE A 305 -11.79 14.39 2.07
CA PHE A 305 -10.45 14.52 2.63
C PHE A 305 -9.37 14.28 1.59
N PHE A 306 -9.50 13.21 0.79
CA PHE A 306 -8.61 12.93 -0.34
C PHE A 306 -8.52 14.10 -1.32
N LEU A 307 -9.67 14.66 -1.72
CA LEU A 307 -9.71 15.81 -2.63
C LEU A 307 -9.04 17.05 -2.03
N ASN A 308 -9.16 17.28 -0.72
CA ASN A 308 -8.50 18.39 -0.04
C ASN A 308 -6.97 18.23 -0.02
N GLU A 309 -6.45 17.02 0.17
CA GLU A 309 -5.00 16.76 0.11
C GLU A 309 -4.46 16.81 -1.33
N LEU A 310 -5.25 16.37 -2.32
CA LEU A 310 -4.92 16.43 -3.74
C LEU A 310 -4.92 17.87 -4.28
N ASP A 311 -5.97 18.64 -4.00
CA ASP A 311 -6.09 20.05 -4.36
C ASP A 311 -5.01 20.88 -3.63
N GLY A 312 -4.70 20.47 -2.39
CA GLY A 312 -3.61 21.00 -1.58
C GLY A 312 -3.99 22.25 -0.79
N PHE A 313 -4.35 22.09 0.49
CA PHE A 313 -4.20 23.17 1.49
C PHE A 313 -2.71 23.53 1.72
N ALA A 314 -1.80 22.60 1.42
CA ALA A 314 -0.35 22.77 1.37
C ALA A 314 0.17 22.52 -0.06
N ALA A 315 1.27 23.17 -0.43
CA ALA A 315 1.77 23.12 -1.80
C ALA A 315 2.36 21.74 -2.14
N ASN A 316 1.71 20.99 -3.04
CA ASN A 316 2.18 19.69 -3.56
C ASN A 316 3.27 19.83 -4.65
N ILE A 317 4.19 20.78 -4.46
CA ILE A 317 5.26 21.11 -5.42
C ILE A 317 6.21 19.92 -5.56
N GLY A 318 6.55 19.55 -6.79
CA GLY A 318 7.42 18.42 -7.14
C GLY A 318 6.76 17.04 -7.05
N ILE A 319 5.44 16.97 -6.85
CA ILE A 319 4.71 15.69 -6.80
C ILE A 319 4.00 15.44 -8.13
N VAL A 320 4.28 14.28 -8.72
CA VAL A 320 3.45 13.69 -9.78
C VAL A 320 2.54 12.64 -9.13
N VAL A 321 1.23 12.88 -9.14
CA VAL A 321 0.24 11.87 -8.71
C VAL A 321 -0.15 11.05 -9.92
N LEU A 322 0.21 9.77 -9.93
CA LEU A 322 -0.12 8.83 -10.98
C LEU A 322 -1.17 7.84 -10.48
N ALA A 323 -2.38 7.94 -10.99
CA ALA A 323 -3.50 7.11 -10.56
C ALA A 323 -4.03 6.20 -11.68
N THR A 324 -4.61 5.07 -11.31
CA THR A 324 -5.34 4.18 -12.23
C THR A 324 -6.77 4.00 -11.78
N THR A 325 -7.69 3.74 -12.71
CA THR A 325 -9.06 3.33 -12.37
C THR A 325 -9.62 2.37 -13.40
N ASN A 326 -10.32 1.33 -12.90
CA ASN A 326 -11.05 0.38 -13.74
C ASN A 326 -12.50 0.84 -14.00
N HIS A 327 -13.03 1.65 -13.09
CA HIS A 327 -14.41 2.06 -13.02
C HIS A 327 -14.53 3.58 -12.90
N PRO A 328 -14.27 4.35 -13.98
CA PRO A 328 -14.40 5.80 -13.96
C PRO A 328 -15.80 6.26 -13.52
N GLU A 329 -16.85 5.48 -13.78
CA GLU A 329 -18.22 5.74 -13.36
C GLU A 329 -18.41 5.72 -11.83
N ARG A 330 -17.52 5.06 -11.09
CA ARG A 330 -17.53 5.03 -9.61
C ARG A 330 -16.79 6.21 -9.00
N LEU A 331 -15.99 6.93 -9.78
CA LEU A 331 -15.26 8.10 -9.31
C LEU A 331 -16.19 9.32 -9.22
N ASP A 332 -15.88 10.19 -8.27
CA ASP A 332 -16.56 11.48 -8.18
C ASP A 332 -16.31 12.30 -9.45
N PRO A 333 -17.35 12.90 -10.06
CA PRO A 333 -17.19 13.71 -11.27
C PRO A 333 -16.15 14.81 -11.11
N ALA A 334 -15.99 15.37 -9.91
CA ALA A 334 -15.00 16.40 -9.66
C ALA A 334 -13.56 15.87 -9.71
N ILE A 335 -13.29 14.58 -9.58
CA ILE A 335 -11.96 13.97 -9.87
C ILE A 335 -11.70 13.99 -11.38
N LEU A 336 -12.73 13.71 -12.19
CA LEU A 336 -12.64 13.57 -13.64
C LEU A 336 -12.78 14.90 -14.39
N GLU A 337 -13.56 15.84 -13.89
CA GLU A 337 -13.97 17.04 -14.64
C GLU A 337 -13.24 18.29 -14.18
N ARG A 338 -12.77 18.34 -12.94
CA ARG A 338 -12.15 19.55 -12.39
C ARG A 338 -10.67 19.63 -12.79
N PRO A 339 -10.24 20.71 -13.48
CA PRO A 339 -8.83 20.97 -13.75
C PRO A 339 -8.01 21.10 -12.44
N SER A 340 -6.69 20.92 -12.50
CA SER A 340 -5.74 20.94 -11.36
C SER A 340 -5.73 19.69 -10.45
N ARG A 341 -6.63 18.73 -10.65
CA ARG A 341 -6.59 17.42 -9.94
C ARG A 341 -5.86 16.38 -10.74
N PHE A 342 -6.47 15.98 -11.85
CA PHE A 342 -5.88 15.12 -12.87
C PHE A 342 -5.96 15.85 -14.22
N ASP A 343 -4.90 16.60 -14.51
CA ASP A 343 -4.76 17.42 -15.70
C ASP A 343 -4.57 16.57 -16.96
N ARG A 344 -3.99 15.37 -16.81
CA ARG A 344 -3.79 14.41 -17.88
C ARG A 344 -4.59 13.15 -17.65
N LYS A 345 -5.34 12.73 -18.66
CA LYS A 345 -6.17 11.53 -18.63
C LYS A 345 -5.87 10.71 -19.86
N TYR A 346 -5.39 9.50 -19.65
CA TYR A 346 -5.01 8.59 -20.72
C TYR A 346 -5.99 7.43 -20.76
N PRO A 347 -6.77 7.27 -21.85
CA PRO A 347 -7.71 6.17 -21.99
C PRO A 347 -7.00 4.87 -22.36
N PHE A 348 -7.36 3.79 -21.69
CA PHE A 348 -6.90 2.42 -21.92
C PHE A 348 -8.08 1.57 -22.35
N GLY A 349 -8.31 1.51 -23.66
CA GLY A 349 -9.37 0.68 -24.26
C GLY A 349 -8.96 -0.77 -24.45
N LEU A 350 -9.87 -1.55 -25.04
CA LEU A 350 -9.52 -2.87 -25.57
C LEU A 350 -8.48 -2.73 -26.70
N PRO A 351 -7.53 -3.67 -26.81
CA PRO A 351 -6.51 -3.64 -27.86
C PRO A 351 -7.17 -3.73 -29.25
N GLN A 352 -6.71 -2.94 -30.21
CA GLN A 352 -7.15 -3.06 -31.60
C GLN A 352 -6.39 -4.21 -32.27
N LEU A 353 -6.75 -4.51 -33.52
CA LEU A 353 -6.20 -5.65 -34.26
C LEU A 353 -4.66 -5.62 -34.29
N ALA A 354 -4.05 -4.46 -34.49
CA ALA A 354 -2.61 -4.29 -34.53
C ALA A 354 -1.95 -4.64 -33.18
N GLU A 355 -2.51 -4.18 -32.07
CA GLU A 355 -1.99 -4.46 -30.72
C GLU A 355 -2.19 -5.92 -30.34
N ARG A 356 -3.35 -6.52 -30.69
CA ARG A 356 -3.59 -7.95 -30.48
C ARG A 356 -2.60 -8.80 -31.25
N ARG A 357 -2.34 -8.45 -32.53
CA ARG A 357 -1.37 -9.15 -33.36
C ARG A 357 0.05 -9.05 -32.83
N ALA A 358 0.45 -7.86 -32.38
CA ALA A 358 1.75 -7.65 -31.73
C ALA A 358 1.86 -8.47 -30.43
N TYR A 359 0.79 -8.53 -29.63
CA TYR A 359 0.75 -9.27 -28.38
C TYR A 359 0.82 -10.78 -28.62
N VAL A 360 0.08 -11.29 -29.59
CA VAL A 360 0.14 -12.69 -30.02
C VAL A 360 1.55 -13.04 -30.51
N ALA A 361 2.17 -12.18 -31.32
CA ALA A 361 3.54 -12.40 -31.81
C ALA A 361 4.57 -12.45 -30.67
N LEU A 362 4.48 -11.51 -29.72
CA LEU A 362 5.34 -11.45 -28.54
C LEU A 362 5.24 -12.75 -27.74
N TRP A 363 4.02 -13.19 -27.42
CA TRP A 363 3.80 -14.43 -26.67
C TRP A 363 4.20 -15.68 -27.44
N ASN A 364 3.93 -15.73 -28.75
CA ASN A 364 4.33 -16.85 -29.61
C ASN A 364 5.86 -17.02 -29.65
N SER A 365 6.61 -15.91 -29.69
CA SER A 365 8.09 -15.95 -29.68
C SER A 365 8.68 -16.57 -28.41
N ALA A 366 7.96 -16.47 -27.29
CA ALA A 366 8.35 -17.05 -26.00
C ALA A 366 7.95 -18.54 -25.87
N LEU A 367 7.19 -19.09 -26.81
CA LEU A 367 6.83 -20.51 -26.83
C LEU A 367 8.01 -21.37 -27.30
N LYS A 368 8.01 -22.64 -26.88
CA LYS A 368 8.95 -23.64 -27.41
C LYS A 368 8.71 -23.80 -28.92
N PRO A 369 9.74 -24.10 -29.74
CA PRO A 369 9.59 -24.22 -31.19
C PRO A 369 8.45 -25.15 -31.65
N ALA A 370 8.22 -26.25 -30.93
CA ALA A 370 7.14 -27.20 -31.23
C ALA A 370 5.71 -26.64 -31.02
N LEU A 371 5.58 -25.49 -30.35
CA LEU A 371 4.31 -24.83 -30.02
C LEU A 371 4.12 -23.52 -30.77
N GLN A 372 5.11 -23.10 -31.58
CA GLN A 372 5.03 -21.85 -32.31
C GLN A 372 3.98 -21.95 -33.41
N MET A 373 3.15 -20.92 -33.47
CA MET A 373 2.10 -20.75 -34.48
C MET A 373 2.67 -20.11 -35.75
N THR A 374 2.05 -20.39 -36.88
CA THR A 374 2.35 -19.72 -38.16
C THR A 374 1.82 -18.29 -38.16
N ASP A 375 2.29 -17.45 -39.11
CA ASP A 375 1.76 -16.09 -39.26
C ASP A 375 0.25 -16.07 -39.55
N GLU A 376 -0.23 -16.98 -40.40
CA GLU A 376 -1.65 -17.13 -40.73
C GLU A 376 -2.50 -17.51 -39.50
N GLU A 377 -1.99 -18.39 -38.64
CA GLU A 377 -2.66 -18.74 -37.38
C GLU A 377 -2.73 -17.54 -36.42
N MET A 378 -1.63 -16.78 -36.31
CA MET A 378 -1.58 -15.58 -35.46
C MET A 378 -2.51 -14.47 -35.97
N ASP A 379 -2.62 -14.28 -37.28
CA ASP A 379 -3.56 -13.34 -37.90
C ASP A 379 -5.00 -13.75 -37.55
N THR A 380 -5.34 -15.03 -37.77
CA THR A 380 -6.66 -15.58 -37.46
C THR A 380 -7.03 -15.37 -35.99
N ILE A 381 -6.13 -15.71 -35.05
CA ILE A 381 -6.37 -15.53 -33.61
C ILE A 381 -6.61 -14.06 -33.26
N SER A 382 -5.84 -13.16 -33.87
CA SER A 382 -5.95 -11.71 -33.61
C SER A 382 -7.27 -11.14 -34.12
N GLU A 383 -7.80 -11.67 -35.23
CA GLU A 383 -9.11 -11.29 -35.78
C GLU A 383 -10.27 -11.77 -34.90
N ILE A 384 -10.22 -13.01 -34.40
CA ILE A 384 -11.31 -13.62 -33.63
C ILE A 384 -11.30 -13.26 -32.13
N THR A 385 -10.44 -12.35 -31.68
CA THR A 385 -10.29 -11.94 -30.26
C THR A 385 -10.57 -10.44 -30.06
N ASP A 386 -11.47 -9.88 -30.86
CA ASP A 386 -11.80 -8.45 -30.90
C ASP A 386 -12.38 -7.88 -29.59
N ASP A 387 -12.98 -8.73 -28.78
CA ASP A 387 -13.57 -8.43 -27.46
C ASP A 387 -12.61 -8.69 -26.28
N PHE A 388 -11.40 -9.18 -26.53
CA PHE A 388 -10.49 -9.61 -25.45
C PHE A 388 -9.59 -8.47 -24.98
N SER A 389 -9.47 -8.32 -23.65
CA SER A 389 -8.39 -7.52 -23.05
C SER A 389 -7.04 -8.26 -23.13
N PHE A 390 -5.93 -7.57 -22.86
CA PHE A 390 -4.62 -8.24 -22.78
C PHE A 390 -4.59 -9.35 -21.71
N ALA A 391 -5.35 -9.19 -20.62
CA ALA A 391 -5.52 -10.24 -19.62
C ALA A 391 -6.23 -11.48 -20.18
N TYR A 392 -7.29 -11.32 -20.97
CA TYR A 392 -7.95 -12.44 -21.64
C TYR A 392 -7.08 -13.08 -22.72
N LEU A 393 -6.31 -12.29 -23.47
CA LEU A 393 -5.31 -12.83 -24.41
C LEU A 393 -4.24 -13.64 -23.67
N LYS A 394 -3.74 -13.14 -22.53
CA LYS A 394 -2.81 -13.89 -21.67
C LYS A 394 -3.43 -15.23 -21.23
N GLU A 395 -4.68 -15.20 -20.78
CA GLU A 395 -5.39 -16.40 -20.36
C GLU A 395 -5.58 -17.39 -21.52
N LEU A 396 -5.87 -16.91 -22.73
CA LEU A 396 -5.90 -17.73 -23.94
C LEU A 396 -4.58 -18.49 -24.16
N PHE A 397 -3.44 -17.82 -24.00
CA PHE A 397 -2.13 -18.48 -24.11
C PHE A 397 -1.91 -19.52 -23.01
N VAL A 398 -2.22 -19.18 -21.76
CA VAL A 398 -2.01 -20.06 -20.61
C VAL A 398 -2.89 -21.30 -20.70
N SER A 399 -4.20 -21.13 -20.88
CA SER A 399 -5.18 -22.22 -21.00
C SER A 399 -4.90 -23.13 -22.20
N SER A 400 -4.55 -22.56 -23.36
CA SER A 400 -4.22 -23.33 -24.57
C SER A 400 -2.95 -24.16 -24.38
N LYS A 401 -1.91 -23.58 -23.76
CA LYS A 401 -0.68 -24.29 -23.44
C LYS A 401 -0.93 -25.45 -22.47
N MET A 402 -1.71 -25.23 -21.42
CA MET A 402 -2.06 -26.28 -20.45
C MET A 402 -2.83 -27.42 -21.13
N ARG A 403 -3.80 -27.10 -21.99
CA ARG A 403 -4.55 -28.12 -22.73
C ARG A 403 -3.66 -28.93 -23.66
N TRP A 404 -2.76 -28.27 -24.39
CA TRP A 404 -1.83 -28.95 -25.28
C TRP A 404 -0.89 -29.89 -24.51
N ILE A 405 -0.39 -29.48 -23.34
CA ILE A 405 0.46 -30.32 -22.47
C ILE A 405 -0.33 -31.52 -21.94
N ALA A 406 -1.58 -31.33 -21.53
CA ALA A 406 -2.42 -32.39 -21.00
C ALA A 406 -2.80 -33.44 -22.07
N HIS A 407 -2.89 -33.02 -23.34
CA HIS A 407 -3.23 -33.90 -24.45
C HIS A 407 -2.33 -33.65 -25.67
N PRO A 408 -1.08 -34.12 -25.62
CA PRO A 408 -0.19 -34.05 -26.78
C PRO A 408 -0.84 -34.83 -27.93
N GLN A 409 -0.88 -34.27 -29.15
CA GLN A 409 -1.50 -34.81 -30.39
C GLN A 409 -2.92 -34.32 -30.76
N GLN A 410 -3.47 -33.28 -30.10
CA GLN A 410 -4.77 -32.69 -30.50
C GLN A 410 -4.73 -31.72 -31.69
N GLY A 411 -3.57 -31.51 -32.33
CA GLY A 411 -3.43 -30.59 -33.46
C GLY A 411 -2.34 -29.53 -33.26
N THR A 412 -2.39 -28.46 -34.05
CA THR A 412 -1.50 -27.30 -33.91
C THR A 412 -1.91 -26.43 -32.73
N MET A 413 -0.99 -25.58 -32.24
CA MET A 413 -1.33 -24.62 -31.18
C MET A 413 -2.44 -23.66 -31.64
N GLY A 414 -2.43 -23.24 -32.91
CA GLY A 414 -3.47 -22.37 -33.46
C GLY A 414 -4.86 -23.00 -33.37
N GLN A 415 -5.00 -24.27 -33.72
CA GLN A 415 -6.27 -25.01 -33.60
C GLN A 415 -6.77 -25.08 -32.15
N VAL A 416 -5.87 -25.37 -31.21
CA VAL A 416 -6.22 -25.40 -29.78
C VAL A 416 -6.67 -24.02 -29.28
N MET A 417 -5.98 -22.95 -29.70
CA MET A 417 -6.36 -21.58 -29.33
C MET A 417 -7.73 -21.19 -29.88
N ILE A 418 -8.03 -21.50 -31.14
CA ILE A 418 -9.35 -21.21 -31.74
C ILE A 418 -10.48 -21.84 -30.91
N GLU A 419 -10.31 -23.10 -30.48
CA GLU A 419 -11.29 -23.75 -29.61
C GLU A 419 -11.38 -23.11 -28.21
N GLN A 420 -10.26 -22.62 -27.67
CA GLN A 420 -10.25 -21.92 -26.37
C GLN A 420 -10.90 -20.55 -26.43
N VAL A 421 -10.79 -19.82 -27.53
CA VAL A 421 -11.47 -18.53 -27.72
C VAL A 421 -12.98 -18.70 -27.50
N ALA A 422 -13.59 -19.75 -28.08
CA ALA A 422 -15.02 -20.01 -27.91
C ALA A 422 -15.41 -20.24 -26.43
N LYS A 423 -14.58 -21.00 -25.69
CA LYS A 423 -14.80 -21.28 -24.26
C LYS A 423 -14.64 -20.05 -23.38
N LEU A 424 -13.62 -19.24 -23.64
CA LEU A 424 -13.40 -17.99 -22.89
C LEU A 424 -14.53 -16.99 -23.13
N ARG A 425 -15.07 -16.91 -24.35
CA ARG A 425 -16.26 -16.10 -24.64
C ARG A 425 -17.50 -16.57 -23.88
N GLU A 426 -17.72 -17.88 -23.78
CA GLU A 426 -18.82 -18.44 -23.00
C GLU A 426 -18.71 -18.09 -21.49
N GLN A 427 -17.48 -18.07 -20.97
CA GLN A 427 -17.21 -17.62 -19.61
C GLN A 427 -17.41 -16.11 -19.42
N MET A 428 -17.04 -15.29 -20.41
CA MET A 428 -17.29 -13.84 -20.38
C MET A 428 -18.79 -13.50 -20.42
N GLY A 429 -19.57 -14.29 -21.16
CA GLY A 429 -21.02 -14.09 -21.32
C GLY A 429 -21.88 -14.77 -20.25
N SER A 430 -21.32 -15.66 -19.44
CA SER A 430 -22.02 -16.24 -18.30
C SER A 430 -22.12 -15.19 -17.19
N PRO A 431 -23.33 -14.85 -16.71
CA PRO A 431 -23.47 -13.89 -15.62
C PRO A 431 -22.69 -14.41 -14.41
N ILE A 432 -21.72 -13.61 -13.96
CA ILE A 432 -21.23 -13.69 -12.59
C ILE A 432 -22.48 -13.49 -11.74
N MET A 433 -22.95 -14.54 -11.07
CA MET A 433 -24.05 -14.41 -10.11
C MET A 433 -23.63 -13.33 -9.12
N PRO A 434 -24.40 -12.23 -8.98
CA PRO A 434 -24.14 -11.28 -7.91
C PRO A 434 -24.16 -12.07 -6.59
N GLU A 435 -23.17 -11.85 -5.74
CA GLU A 435 -23.32 -12.18 -4.32
C GLU A 435 -24.64 -11.58 -3.88
N ALA A 436 -25.51 -12.43 -3.30
CA ALA A 436 -26.87 -12.05 -2.97
C ALA A 436 -26.86 -10.79 -2.09
N GLU A 437 -27.42 -9.70 -2.61
CA GLU A 437 -27.85 -8.58 -1.77
C GLU A 437 -28.94 -9.14 -0.84
N GLU A 438 -28.58 -9.38 0.43
CA GLU A 438 -29.55 -9.56 1.50
C GLU A 438 -30.27 -8.23 1.75
N ASP A 439 -31.26 -7.95 0.92
CA ASP A 439 -32.29 -6.94 1.18
C ASP A 439 -33.23 -7.49 2.27
N GLU A 440 -32.83 -7.37 3.54
CA GLU A 440 -33.76 -7.55 4.66
C GLU A 440 -34.65 -6.31 4.81
N GLY A 441 -35.68 -6.24 3.95
CA GLY A 441 -36.88 -5.46 4.24
C GLY A 441 -37.48 -5.93 5.57
N MET A 442 -37.36 -5.11 6.63
CA MET A 442 -37.98 -5.39 7.92
C MET A 442 -39.50 -5.49 7.81
N PRO A 443 -40.14 -6.60 8.24
CA PRO A 443 -41.58 -6.61 8.44
C PRO A 443 -41.97 -5.88 9.73
N GLU A 444 -43.01 -5.05 9.66
CA GLU A 444 -43.57 -4.32 10.80
C GLU A 444 -43.95 -5.25 11.97
N MET A 445 -43.41 -4.95 13.16
CA MET A 445 -43.78 -5.62 14.40
C MET A 445 -45.04 -4.98 15.04
N PRO A 446 -46.00 -5.78 15.55
CA PRO A 446 -47.19 -5.27 16.22
C PRO A 446 -46.88 -4.75 17.64
N PRO A 447 -47.71 -3.85 18.22
CA PRO A 447 -47.39 -3.17 19.46
C PRO A 447 -47.61 -4.09 20.68
N MET A 448 -46.60 -4.24 21.54
CA MET A 448 -46.73 -4.92 22.83
C MET A 448 -46.59 -3.94 24.00
N MET A 449 -47.68 -3.86 24.76
CA MET A 449 -47.83 -3.20 26.07
C MET A 449 -46.72 -3.57 27.06
N GLY A 450 -46.28 -2.59 27.85
CA GLY A 450 -45.14 -2.72 28.76
C GLY A 450 -45.35 -3.46 30.07
N ARG A 451 -44.26 -3.55 30.85
CA ARG A 451 -44.25 -3.62 32.32
C ARG A 451 -42.83 -3.42 32.90
N MET A 452 -42.76 -2.50 33.86
CA MET A 452 -42.03 -2.53 35.14
C MET A 452 -40.55 -2.96 35.20
N GLY A 453 -39.72 -2.03 35.68
CA GLY A 453 -38.29 -2.23 35.90
C GLY A 453 -37.92 -3.03 37.13
N TYR A 454 -36.62 -3.33 37.22
CA TYR A 454 -35.95 -3.73 38.45
C TYR A 454 -34.56 -3.10 38.51
N MET A 455 -34.36 -2.29 39.54
CA MET A 455 -33.07 -1.82 40.03
C MET A 455 -32.59 -2.83 41.09
N ARG A 456 -31.36 -3.36 41.01
CA ARG A 456 -30.69 -4.00 42.16
C ARG A 456 -29.19 -3.70 42.16
N ALA A 457 -28.77 -3.05 43.24
CA ALA A 457 -27.38 -2.86 43.65
C ALA A 457 -26.87 -4.10 44.40
N TYR A 458 -25.57 -4.39 44.31
CA TYR A 458 -24.84 -5.15 45.33
C TYR A 458 -23.39 -4.65 45.47
N THR A 459 -23.05 -4.27 46.71
CA THR A 459 -21.69 -4.13 47.25
C THR A 459 -21.27 -5.40 47.98
N ARG A 460 -20.01 -5.86 47.87
CA ARG A 460 -19.20 -6.32 49.02
C ARG A 460 -17.71 -6.60 48.73
N ARG A 461 -16.88 -5.81 49.43
CA ARG A 461 -15.58 -6.00 50.10
C ARG A 461 -14.51 -6.99 49.61
N ILE A 462 -13.32 -6.39 49.53
CA ILE A 462 -11.95 -6.90 49.56
C ILE A 462 -11.70 -7.87 50.73
N ARG A 463 -10.94 -8.94 50.45
CA ARG A 463 -9.93 -9.48 51.35
C ARG A 463 -8.70 -9.87 50.56
#